data_AF-A0A417QYU0-F1
#
_entry.id   AF-A0A417QYU0-F1
#
_cell.length_a   1.000
_cell.length_b   1.000
_cell.length_c   1.000
_cell.angle_alpha   90.00
_cell.angle_beta   90.00
_cell.angle_gamma   90.00
#
_symmetry.space_group_name_H-M   'P 1'
#
loop_
_entity.id
_entity.type
_entity.pdbx_description
1 polymer ?
#
loop_
_entity_poly.entity_id
_entity_poly.type
_entity_poly.pdbx_seq_one_letter_code
_entity_poly.pdbx_strand_id
1 'polypeptide(L)'
;MENKFLREVMFNMKKMKKILAFCLCAMLMTTVPTFTETASAATTSTKKTTSTTTKKKTTIKGWYKLKTGGMRYFKNGKYITGCHKIGKYVYLFNKNGFKAQKNTTYKGVQYFIDDYAHVTGWRKGSTFYYNNGKAMSANKALDFRAYQNARNVINQVTNSRMSKSQKLEACFRWVMSKYYFTWRRFDQGGPVWYAVQANDHFERGCGDCIADASAFAYLAKALGYKNVYICADGVRSDDNSHAWTEINGRVYDPLFAEAKSYSRNYNVSYGVYTLSPVTKKKLS
;
A
#
# COMPACT_ATOMS: atom_id res chain seq x y z
N MET A 1 10.44 9.68 43.25
CA MET A 1 11.46 9.81 42.17
C MET A 1 10.86 9.68 40.77
N GLU A 2 9.74 8.99 40.59
CA GLU A 2 9.07 8.71 39.30
C GLU A 2 8.51 9.93 38.57
N ASN A 3 8.10 10.97 39.30
CA ASN A 3 7.46 12.16 38.71
C ASN A 3 8.44 13.18 38.08
N LYS A 4 9.75 13.07 38.37
CA LYS A 4 10.78 13.97 37.82
C LYS A 4 11.23 13.51 36.43
N PHE A 5 11.35 12.20 36.25
CA PHE A 5 11.71 11.56 34.98
C PHE A 5 10.65 11.78 33.88
N LEU A 6 9.37 11.62 34.22
CA LEU A 6 8.26 11.86 33.28
C LEU A 6 8.18 13.34 32.84
N ARG A 7 8.51 14.29 33.73
CA ARG A 7 8.54 15.72 33.40
C ARG A 7 9.72 16.08 32.49
N GLU A 8 10.90 15.48 32.69
CA GLU A 8 12.07 15.68 31.81
C GLU A 8 11.85 15.11 30.41
N VAL A 9 11.23 13.93 30.31
CA VAL A 9 10.88 13.30 29.01
C VAL A 9 9.86 14.17 28.26
N MET A 10 8.80 14.65 28.92
CA MET A 10 7.80 15.52 28.30
C MET A 10 8.35 16.90 27.88
N PHE A 11 9.30 17.46 28.64
CA PHE A 11 9.95 18.74 28.33
C PHE A 11 10.85 18.65 27.10
N ASN A 12 11.64 17.57 26.98
CA ASN A 12 12.51 17.34 25.83
C ASN A 12 11.74 17.02 24.54
N MET A 13 10.59 16.32 24.64
CA MET A 13 9.71 16.04 23.49
C MET A 13 9.05 17.30 22.92
N LYS A 14 8.75 18.32 23.74
CA LYS A 14 8.21 19.61 23.28
C LYS A 14 9.27 20.46 22.56
N LYS A 15 10.55 20.35 22.92
CA LYS A 15 11.67 21.04 22.25
C LYS A 15 11.98 20.44 20.88
N MET A 16 11.93 19.11 20.73
CA MET A 16 12.13 18.45 19.42
C MET A 16 11.02 18.74 18.40
N LYS A 17 9.77 18.95 18.83
CA LYS A 17 8.66 19.32 17.94
C LYS A 17 8.78 20.75 17.36
N LYS A 18 9.59 21.62 17.96
CA LYS A 18 9.82 22.99 17.46
C LYS A 18 10.98 23.11 16.47
N ILE A 19 11.83 22.09 16.33
CA ILE A 19 13.02 22.12 15.46
C ILE A 19 12.74 21.52 14.06
N LEU A 20 11.59 20.85 13.86
CA LEU A 20 11.25 20.18 12.61
C LEU A 20 10.29 20.96 11.68
N ALA A 21 10.26 22.29 11.79
CA ALA A 21 9.33 23.14 11.05
C ALA A 21 9.99 24.36 10.38
N PHE A 22 11.20 24.18 9.84
CA PHE A 22 11.85 25.19 9.00
C PHE A 22 12.54 24.52 7.81
N CYS A 23 12.51 25.20 6.66
CA CYS A 23 13.07 24.85 5.35
C CYS A 23 12.12 24.10 4.38
N LEU A 24 11.32 24.85 3.61
CA LEU A 24 11.57 25.03 2.16
C LEU A 24 10.60 26.08 1.57
N CYS A 25 11.05 27.34 1.52
CA CYS A 25 10.55 28.38 0.63
C CYS A 25 11.76 29.08 0.03
N ALA A 26 12.01 28.86 -1.27
CA ALA A 26 12.66 29.79 -2.21
C ALA A 26 12.78 29.07 -3.56
N MET A 27 11.90 29.41 -4.50
CA MET A 27 12.20 30.19 -5.71
C MET A 27 12.79 29.37 -6.87
N LEU A 28 12.09 29.33 -8.01
CA LEU A 28 12.48 30.12 -9.20
C LEU A 28 11.48 29.90 -10.36
N MET A 29 10.91 31.03 -10.78
CA MET A 29 10.26 31.26 -12.07
C MET A 29 11.35 31.36 -13.14
N THR A 30 11.20 30.70 -14.29
CA THR A 30 11.70 31.21 -15.59
C THR A 30 11.13 30.41 -16.77
N THR A 31 10.33 31.12 -17.57
CA THR A 31 10.26 31.18 -19.05
C THR A 31 10.22 29.89 -19.88
N VAL A 32 9.11 29.75 -20.59
CA VAL A 32 8.89 28.85 -21.73
C VAL A 32 9.63 29.40 -22.96
N PRO A 33 10.34 28.58 -23.76
CA PRO A 33 10.63 28.93 -25.13
C PRO A 33 9.59 28.29 -26.05
N THR A 34 8.82 29.15 -26.72
CA THR A 34 8.13 28.87 -27.97
C THR A 34 9.17 28.71 -29.07
N PHE A 35 9.16 27.57 -29.77
CA PHE A 35 9.88 27.43 -31.04
C PHE A 35 8.86 27.29 -32.17
N THR A 36 8.76 28.36 -32.94
CA THR A 36 8.29 28.38 -34.32
C THR A 36 9.33 27.70 -35.21
N GLU A 37 8.96 26.63 -35.91
CA GLU A 37 9.75 26.12 -37.03
C GLU A 37 9.28 26.79 -38.31
N THR A 38 10.11 27.71 -38.79
CA THR A 38 10.07 28.31 -40.11
C THR A 38 10.39 27.24 -41.15
N ALA A 39 9.45 27.01 -42.07
CA ALA A 39 9.71 26.23 -43.27
C ALA A 39 10.71 26.99 -44.15
N SER A 40 11.80 26.32 -44.55
CA SER A 40 12.64 26.79 -45.65
C SER A 40 12.53 25.83 -46.82
N ALA A 41 12.10 26.39 -47.94
CA ALA A 41 11.93 25.73 -49.22
C ALA A 41 13.27 25.71 -49.98
N ALA A 42 13.55 24.58 -50.62
CA ALA A 42 14.43 24.53 -51.77
C ALA A 42 13.69 23.84 -52.91
N THR A 43 13.44 24.61 -53.97
CA THR A 43 12.78 24.20 -55.21
C THR A 43 13.83 23.76 -56.22
N THR A 44 13.69 22.58 -56.81
CA THR A 44 13.97 22.40 -58.24
C THR A 44 13.09 21.29 -58.83
N SER A 45 12.53 21.59 -59.99
CA SER A 45 11.47 20.90 -60.72
C SER A 45 11.95 19.70 -61.51
N THR A 46 11.19 18.59 -61.53
CA THR A 46 10.86 17.89 -62.79
C THR A 46 9.61 16.99 -62.70
N LYS A 47 8.71 17.22 -63.66
CA LYS A 47 7.48 16.54 -64.12
C LYS A 47 7.09 15.14 -63.58
N LYS A 48 5.91 15.13 -62.92
CA LYS A 48 4.69 14.30 -63.13
C LYS A 48 4.87 12.86 -63.66
N THR A 49 4.61 11.88 -62.81
CA THR A 49 3.74 10.73 -63.14
C THR A 49 2.95 10.32 -61.90
N THR A 50 1.65 10.25 -62.10
CA THR A 50 0.61 9.95 -61.12
C THR A 50 0.75 8.53 -60.57
N SER A 51 0.99 8.40 -59.27
CA SER A 51 0.56 7.21 -58.52
C SER A 51 0.16 7.64 -57.11
N THR A 52 -1.14 7.82 -56.91
CA THR A 52 -1.76 8.06 -55.61
C THR A 52 -1.62 6.80 -54.76
N THR A 53 -0.46 6.56 -54.15
CA THR A 53 -0.35 5.58 -53.09
C THR A 53 -0.81 6.26 -51.80
N THR A 54 -2.10 6.15 -51.53
CA THR A 54 -2.68 6.47 -50.22
C THR A 54 -1.90 5.67 -49.18
N LYS A 55 -0.95 6.30 -48.47
CA LYS A 55 -0.29 5.68 -47.31
C LYS A 55 -1.39 5.27 -46.35
N LYS A 56 -1.69 3.97 -46.31
CA LYS A 56 -2.66 3.37 -45.39
C LYS A 56 -2.19 3.73 -43.98
N LYS A 57 -2.82 4.74 -43.38
CA LYS A 57 -2.49 5.26 -42.05
C LYS A 57 -2.52 4.06 -41.11
N THR A 58 -1.36 3.57 -40.69
CA THR A 58 -1.28 2.34 -39.90
C THR A 58 -1.92 2.62 -38.55
N THR A 59 -3.16 2.19 -38.40
CA THR A 59 -3.97 2.44 -37.23
C THR A 59 -3.37 1.67 -36.05
N ILE A 60 -2.70 2.38 -35.13
CA ILE A 60 -2.09 1.79 -33.93
C ILE A 60 -3.16 0.99 -33.17
N LYS A 61 -2.83 -0.25 -32.79
CA LYS A 61 -3.71 -1.16 -32.03
C LYS A 61 -2.91 -1.82 -30.91
N GLY A 62 -3.55 -1.99 -29.77
CA GLY A 62 -2.97 -2.69 -28.62
C GLY A 62 -2.14 -1.79 -27.71
N TRP A 63 -1.23 -2.41 -26.97
CA TRP A 63 -0.37 -1.72 -26.02
C TRP A 63 0.65 -0.82 -26.73
N TYR A 64 0.81 0.40 -26.23
CA TYR A 64 1.78 1.36 -26.73
C TYR A 64 2.50 2.03 -25.57
N LYS A 65 3.84 1.93 -25.55
CA LYS A 65 4.70 2.58 -24.57
C LYS A 65 5.24 3.87 -25.18
N LEU A 66 5.04 5.01 -24.50
CA LEU A 66 5.54 6.29 -24.98
C LEU A 66 7.04 6.44 -24.67
N LYS A 67 7.76 7.19 -25.52
CA LYS A 67 9.19 7.52 -25.31
C LYS A 67 9.43 8.22 -23.97
N THR A 68 8.51 9.08 -23.57
CA THR A 68 8.51 9.81 -22.29
C THR A 68 8.14 8.93 -21.08
N GLY A 69 7.93 7.63 -21.28
CA GLY A 69 7.37 6.74 -20.28
C GLY A 69 5.84 6.73 -20.27
N GLY A 70 5.28 5.76 -19.54
CA GLY A 70 3.83 5.52 -19.50
C GLY A 70 3.33 4.62 -20.62
N MET A 71 2.19 3.97 -20.36
CA MET A 71 1.62 2.96 -21.25
C MET A 71 0.16 3.31 -21.55
N ARG A 72 -0.23 3.22 -22.82
CA ARG A 72 -1.61 3.39 -23.29
C ARG A 72 -2.07 2.13 -24.00
N TYR A 73 -3.37 1.99 -24.17
CA TYR A 73 -3.96 0.94 -25.00
C TYR A 73 -4.81 1.55 -26.10
N PHE A 74 -4.56 1.17 -27.35
CA PHE A 74 -5.26 1.68 -28.53
C PHE A 74 -6.26 0.67 -29.07
N LYS A 75 -7.48 1.14 -29.34
CA LYS A 75 -8.53 0.41 -30.06
C LYS A 75 -8.99 1.29 -31.22
N ASN A 76 -8.89 0.79 -32.45
CA ASN A 76 -9.27 1.52 -33.67
C ASN A 76 -8.56 2.88 -33.79
N GLY A 77 -7.26 2.95 -33.45
CA GLY A 77 -6.44 4.14 -33.63
C GLY A 77 -6.61 5.22 -32.56
N LYS A 78 -7.54 5.02 -31.61
CA LYS A 78 -7.74 5.90 -30.46
C LYS A 78 -7.35 5.16 -29.19
N TYR A 79 -6.74 5.87 -28.24
CA TYR A 79 -6.51 5.31 -26.92
C TYR A 79 -7.82 5.22 -26.13
N ILE A 80 -7.91 4.23 -25.25
CA ILE A 80 -9.05 4.06 -24.36
C ILE A 80 -8.85 4.78 -23.02
N THR A 81 -9.95 5.11 -22.35
CA THR A 81 -9.96 5.71 -21.00
C THR A 81 -10.92 4.92 -20.10
N GLY A 82 -10.78 5.03 -18.79
CA GLY A 82 -11.58 4.29 -17.82
C GLY A 82 -11.09 2.86 -17.55
N CYS A 83 -11.96 2.05 -16.95
CA CYS A 83 -11.63 0.69 -16.51
C CYS A 83 -11.98 -0.33 -17.61
N HIS A 84 -11.03 -1.14 -18.05
CA HIS A 84 -11.21 -2.11 -19.13
C HIS A 84 -10.55 -3.45 -18.84
N LYS A 85 -11.23 -4.54 -19.17
CA LYS A 85 -10.64 -5.88 -19.21
C LYS A 85 -9.88 -6.07 -20.52
N ILE A 86 -8.60 -6.42 -20.42
CA ILE A 86 -7.71 -6.68 -21.55
C ILE A 86 -7.03 -8.03 -21.28
N GLY A 87 -7.41 -9.05 -22.06
CA GLY A 87 -7.05 -10.44 -21.77
C GLY A 87 -7.62 -10.87 -20.42
N LYS A 88 -6.77 -11.43 -19.55
CA LYS A 88 -7.15 -11.90 -18.20
C LYS A 88 -7.25 -10.80 -17.14
N TYR A 89 -6.73 -9.60 -17.41
CA TYR A 89 -6.56 -8.55 -16.40
C TYR A 89 -7.45 -7.34 -16.65
N VAL A 90 -7.70 -6.58 -15.59
CA VAL A 90 -8.45 -5.32 -15.64
C VAL A 90 -7.47 -4.18 -15.41
N TYR A 91 -7.57 -3.12 -16.22
CA TYR A 91 -6.69 -1.96 -16.18
C TYR A 91 -7.50 -0.67 -16.11
N LEU A 92 -6.96 0.32 -15.40
CA LEU A 92 -7.53 1.67 -15.36
C LEU A 92 -6.68 2.63 -16.19
N PHE A 93 -7.33 3.39 -17.07
CA PHE A 93 -6.70 4.43 -17.87
C PHE A 93 -7.27 5.80 -17.50
N ASN A 94 -6.40 6.79 -17.28
CA ASN A 94 -6.82 8.14 -16.93
C ASN A 94 -7.47 8.87 -18.13
N LYS A 95 -7.88 10.14 -17.93
CA LYS A 95 -8.51 10.96 -18.98
C LYS A 95 -7.64 11.14 -20.25
N ASN A 96 -6.32 11.00 -20.12
CA ASN A 96 -5.35 11.11 -21.20
C ASN A 96 -4.93 9.73 -21.76
N GLY A 97 -5.60 8.64 -21.33
CA GLY A 97 -5.37 7.29 -21.80
C GLY A 97 -4.17 6.57 -21.19
N PHE A 98 -3.51 7.14 -20.18
CA PHE A 98 -2.39 6.50 -19.51
C PHE A 98 -2.84 5.50 -18.45
N LYS A 99 -2.23 4.31 -18.47
CA LYS A 99 -2.44 3.23 -17.50
C LYS A 99 -2.01 3.68 -16.11
N ALA A 100 -2.92 3.59 -15.15
CA ALA A 100 -2.64 3.83 -13.74
C ALA A 100 -1.72 2.74 -13.18
N GLN A 101 -0.74 3.13 -12.35
CA GLN A 101 0.28 2.24 -11.79
C GLN A 101 0.11 1.96 -10.29
N LYS A 102 -0.72 2.76 -9.62
CA LYS A 102 -0.96 2.71 -8.18
C LYS A 102 -2.43 3.00 -7.91
N ASN A 103 -2.88 2.67 -6.69
CA ASN A 103 -4.21 3.03 -6.21
C ASN A 103 -4.55 4.48 -6.55
N THR A 104 -5.71 4.73 -7.13
CA THR A 104 -6.11 6.08 -7.56
C THR A 104 -7.62 6.23 -7.57
N THR A 105 -8.09 7.47 -7.50
CA THR A 105 -9.50 7.79 -7.70
C THR A 105 -9.73 8.26 -9.12
N TYR A 106 -10.78 7.75 -9.76
CA TYR A 106 -11.23 8.20 -11.08
C TYR A 106 -12.75 8.32 -11.08
N LYS A 107 -13.26 9.52 -11.42
CA LYS A 107 -14.70 9.84 -11.44
C LYS A 107 -15.42 9.43 -10.14
N GLY A 108 -14.85 9.79 -8.99
CA GLY A 108 -15.43 9.50 -7.67
C GLY A 108 -15.35 8.04 -7.21
N VAL A 109 -14.70 7.16 -7.97
CA VAL A 109 -14.47 5.76 -7.60
C VAL A 109 -13.00 5.53 -7.27
N GLN A 110 -12.72 4.94 -6.12
CA GLN A 110 -11.37 4.56 -5.73
C GLN A 110 -11.05 3.17 -6.31
N TYR A 111 -9.97 3.05 -7.07
CA TYR A 111 -9.50 1.80 -7.64
C TYR A 111 -8.26 1.31 -6.89
N PHE A 112 -8.24 0.03 -6.58
CA PHE A 112 -7.11 -0.65 -5.96
C PHE A 112 -6.33 -1.40 -7.04
N ILE A 113 -5.04 -1.08 -7.15
CA ILE A 113 -4.16 -1.48 -8.25
C ILE A 113 -2.95 -2.19 -7.64
N ASP A 114 -2.69 -3.42 -8.08
CA ASP A 114 -1.53 -4.21 -7.67
C ASP A 114 -0.22 -3.67 -8.27
N ASP A 115 0.90 -4.27 -7.87
CA ASP A 115 2.24 -3.83 -8.30
C ASP A 115 2.50 -4.12 -9.80
N TYR A 116 1.63 -4.90 -10.45
CA TYR A 116 1.64 -5.18 -11.89
C TYR A 116 0.70 -4.25 -12.68
N ALA A 117 0.13 -3.26 -12.00
CA ALA A 117 -0.83 -2.30 -12.53
C ALA A 117 -2.17 -2.93 -12.97
N HIS A 118 -2.58 -4.03 -12.34
CA HIS A 118 -3.91 -4.60 -12.51
C HIS A 118 -4.87 -4.06 -11.45
N VAL A 119 -6.09 -3.74 -11.84
CA VAL A 119 -7.19 -3.45 -10.93
C VAL A 119 -7.60 -4.76 -10.25
N THR A 120 -7.44 -4.81 -8.92
CA THR A 120 -7.84 -5.96 -8.09
C THR A 120 -9.22 -5.77 -7.46
N GLY A 121 -9.67 -4.52 -7.36
CA GLY A 121 -10.99 -4.15 -6.85
C GLY A 121 -11.20 -2.64 -6.89
N TRP A 122 -12.37 -2.20 -6.47
CA TRP A 122 -12.70 -0.78 -6.39
C TRP A 122 -13.72 -0.50 -5.30
N ARG A 123 -13.81 0.76 -4.86
CA ARG A 123 -14.71 1.23 -3.81
C ARG A 123 -15.48 2.45 -4.30
N LYS A 124 -16.80 2.44 -4.09
CA LYS A 124 -17.70 3.57 -4.30
C LYS A 124 -18.51 3.78 -3.02
N GLY A 125 -18.37 4.95 -2.39
CA GLY A 125 -18.88 5.16 -1.04
C GLY A 125 -18.24 4.18 -0.05
N SER A 126 -19.07 3.48 0.72
CA SER A 126 -18.64 2.45 1.69
C SER A 126 -18.52 1.04 1.08
N THR A 127 -19.03 0.81 -0.13
CA THR A 127 -19.10 -0.52 -0.73
C THR A 127 -17.85 -0.85 -1.54
N PHE A 128 -17.28 -2.04 -1.29
CA PHE A 128 -16.16 -2.60 -2.02
C PHE A 128 -16.63 -3.62 -3.06
N TYR A 129 -15.96 -3.65 -4.20
CA TYR A 129 -16.28 -4.50 -5.33
C TYR A 129 -15.03 -5.20 -5.84
N TYR A 130 -15.19 -6.44 -6.29
CA TYR A 130 -14.17 -7.14 -7.06
C TYR A 130 -13.97 -6.49 -8.43
N ASN A 131 -12.86 -6.81 -9.10
CA ASN A 131 -12.58 -6.30 -10.45
C ASN A 131 -13.56 -6.78 -11.53
N ASN A 132 -14.38 -7.80 -11.25
CA ASN A 132 -15.48 -8.26 -12.10
C ASN A 132 -16.80 -7.49 -11.85
N GLY A 133 -16.82 -6.54 -10.91
CA GLY A 133 -17.99 -5.72 -10.59
C GLY A 133 -18.92 -6.29 -9.53
N LYS A 134 -18.71 -7.52 -9.05
CA LYS A 134 -19.50 -8.08 -7.94
C LYS A 134 -19.16 -7.38 -6.62
N ALA A 135 -20.16 -7.05 -5.82
CA ALA A 135 -19.96 -6.52 -4.47
C ALA A 135 -19.31 -7.57 -3.55
N MET A 136 -18.39 -7.12 -2.69
CA MET A 136 -17.80 -7.96 -1.65
C MET A 136 -18.77 -8.10 -0.47
N SER A 137 -18.75 -9.24 0.21
CA SER A 137 -19.43 -9.36 1.51
C SER A 137 -18.76 -8.47 2.55
N ALA A 138 -19.45 -8.14 3.64
CA ALA A 138 -18.91 -7.29 4.71
C ALA A 138 -17.57 -7.81 5.25
N ASN A 139 -17.50 -9.10 5.58
CA ASN A 139 -16.27 -9.74 6.06
C ASN A 139 -15.13 -9.66 5.02
N LYS A 140 -15.45 -9.85 3.74
CA LYS A 140 -14.42 -9.75 2.70
C LYS A 140 -13.97 -8.31 2.47
N ALA A 141 -14.87 -7.35 2.59
CA ALA A 141 -14.54 -5.93 2.51
C ALA A 141 -13.59 -5.52 3.65
N LEU A 142 -13.80 -6.00 4.88
CA LEU A 142 -12.91 -5.75 6.02
C LEU A 142 -11.51 -6.34 5.80
N ASP A 143 -11.41 -7.60 5.36
CA ASP A 143 -10.15 -8.26 5.02
C ASP A 143 -9.41 -7.54 3.88
N PHE A 144 -10.14 -7.18 2.82
CA PHE A 144 -9.59 -6.46 1.69
C PHE A 144 -9.10 -5.06 2.10
N ARG A 145 -9.85 -4.35 2.95
CA ARG A 145 -9.48 -3.04 3.50
C ARG A 145 -8.19 -3.11 4.31
N ALA A 146 -8.04 -4.11 5.19
CA ALA A 146 -6.82 -4.32 5.98
C ALA A 146 -5.60 -4.55 5.08
N TYR A 147 -5.76 -5.36 4.02
CA TYR A 147 -4.70 -5.58 3.03
C TYR A 147 -4.31 -4.30 2.27
N GLN A 148 -5.28 -3.47 1.87
CA GLN A 148 -4.98 -2.21 1.18
C GLN A 148 -4.35 -1.18 2.12
N ASN A 149 -4.79 -1.11 3.37
CA ASN A 149 -4.17 -0.27 4.39
C ASN A 149 -2.71 -0.67 4.66
N ALA A 150 -2.43 -1.98 4.74
CA ALA A 150 -1.06 -2.48 4.84
C ALA A 150 -0.20 -2.05 3.64
N ARG A 151 -0.71 -2.16 2.40
CA ARG A 151 0.00 -1.66 1.21
C ARG A 151 0.26 -0.15 1.26
N ASN A 152 -0.67 0.64 1.79
CA ASN A 152 -0.48 2.08 1.96
C ASN A 152 0.66 2.37 2.94
N VAL A 153 0.69 1.68 4.09
CA VAL A 153 1.78 1.82 5.07
C VAL A 153 3.12 1.40 4.47
N ILE A 154 3.20 0.26 3.77
CA ILE A 154 4.43 -0.19 3.10
C ILE A 154 4.96 0.88 2.14
N ASN A 155 4.09 1.51 1.37
CA ASN A 155 4.48 2.59 0.45
C ASN A 155 4.98 3.86 1.17
N GLN A 156 4.57 4.08 2.42
CA GLN A 156 5.02 5.22 3.23
C GLN A 156 6.36 4.95 3.91
N VAL A 157 6.56 3.73 4.41
CA VAL A 157 7.71 3.40 5.29
C VAL A 157 8.84 2.66 4.56
N THR A 158 8.66 2.36 3.27
CA THR A 158 9.65 1.62 2.50
C THR A 158 9.93 2.23 1.12
N ASN A 159 11.01 1.78 0.48
CA ASN A 159 11.35 2.16 -0.89
C ASN A 159 11.94 0.97 -1.67
N SER A 160 12.22 1.18 -2.96
CA SER A 160 12.70 0.15 -3.89
C SER A 160 14.12 -0.36 -3.58
N ARG A 161 14.93 0.39 -2.83
CA ARG A 161 16.30 -0.01 -2.46
C ARG A 161 16.35 -0.96 -1.27
N MET A 162 15.25 -1.09 -0.52
CA MET A 162 15.18 -1.96 0.65
C MET A 162 14.93 -3.42 0.24
N SER A 163 15.69 -4.33 0.85
CA SER A 163 15.46 -5.76 0.78
C SER A 163 14.12 -6.13 1.44
N LYS A 164 13.63 -7.35 1.16
CA LYS A 164 12.36 -7.83 1.75
C LYS A 164 12.40 -7.88 3.29
N SER A 165 13.54 -8.19 3.89
CA SER A 165 13.71 -8.19 5.35
C SER A 165 13.77 -6.77 5.92
N GLN A 166 14.48 -5.86 5.26
CA GLN A 166 14.52 -4.44 5.65
C GLN A 166 13.12 -3.81 5.62
N LYS A 167 12.32 -4.13 4.59
CA LYS A 167 10.92 -3.67 4.51
C LYS A 167 10.08 -4.22 5.65
N LEU A 168 10.27 -5.50 5.99
CA LEU A 168 9.58 -6.14 7.10
C LEU A 168 9.95 -5.48 8.43
N GLU A 169 11.24 -5.21 8.67
CA GLU A 169 11.71 -4.50 9.87
C GLU A 169 11.12 -3.10 9.98
N ALA A 170 11.11 -2.32 8.88
CA ALA A 170 10.52 -0.99 8.88
C ALA A 170 9.02 -1.02 9.19
N CYS A 171 8.29 -2.01 8.66
CA CYS A 171 6.89 -2.25 9.01
C CYS A 171 6.72 -2.60 10.49
N PHE A 172 7.58 -3.46 11.03
CA PHE A 172 7.56 -3.85 12.44
C PHE A 172 7.76 -2.64 13.35
N ARG A 173 8.78 -1.82 13.07
CA ARG A 173 9.07 -0.59 13.80
C ARG A 173 7.94 0.43 13.67
N TRP A 174 7.26 0.50 12.53
CA TRP A 174 6.11 1.38 12.35
C TRP A 174 4.93 0.97 13.24
N VAL A 175 4.63 -0.33 13.36
CA VAL A 175 3.60 -0.85 14.27
C VAL A 175 3.98 -0.54 15.72
N MET A 176 5.21 -0.89 16.11
CA MET A 176 5.77 -0.64 17.45
C MET A 176 5.78 0.84 17.84
N SER A 177 5.80 1.77 16.87
CA SER A 177 5.79 3.21 17.15
C SER A 177 4.40 3.79 17.46
N LYS A 178 3.34 3.00 17.38
CA LYS A 178 1.96 3.47 17.59
C LYS A 178 1.62 3.48 19.07
N TYR A 179 0.64 4.32 19.42
CA TYR A 179 0.22 4.47 20.80
C TYR A 179 -0.50 3.19 21.28
N TYR A 180 -0.08 2.65 22.42
CA TYR A 180 -0.73 1.47 22.98
C TYR A 180 -2.13 1.82 23.53
N PHE A 181 -3.17 1.29 22.90
CA PHE A 181 -4.57 1.52 23.30
C PHE A 181 -5.49 0.41 22.78
N THR A 182 -6.25 -0.19 23.69
CA THR A 182 -7.31 -1.15 23.34
C THR A 182 -8.53 -0.39 22.80
N TRP A 183 -8.59 -0.22 21.48
CA TRP A 183 -9.80 0.28 20.82
C TRP A 183 -10.94 -0.75 20.86
N ARG A 184 -10.57 -2.03 20.77
CA ARG A 184 -11.51 -3.15 20.70
C ARG A 184 -10.86 -4.38 21.30
N ARG A 185 -11.61 -5.09 22.13
CA ARG A 185 -11.17 -6.34 22.76
C ARG A 185 -11.16 -7.52 21.79
N PHE A 186 -10.51 -8.62 22.18
CA PHE A 186 -10.28 -9.76 21.30
C PHE A 186 -11.57 -10.46 20.85
N ASP A 187 -12.54 -10.57 21.75
CA ASP A 187 -13.87 -11.14 21.51
C ASP A 187 -14.73 -10.26 20.58
N GLN A 188 -14.58 -8.93 20.66
CA GLN A 188 -15.36 -7.93 19.92
C GLN A 188 -15.01 -7.82 18.43
N GLY A 189 -13.97 -8.50 17.94
CA GLY A 189 -13.56 -8.47 16.54
C GLY A 189 -14.44 -9.29 15.57
N GLY A 190 -15.36 -10.11 16.09
CA GLY A 190 -16.24 -10.93 15.26
C GLY A 190 -15.51 -12.03 14.45
N PRO A 191 -16.11 -12.55 13.36
CA PRO A 191 -15.56 -13.70 12.61
C PRO A 191 -14.27 -13.38 11.84
N VAL A 192 -14.02 -12.09 11.57
CA VAL A 192 -12.80 -11.59 10.91
C VAL A 192 -12.02 -10.65 11.84
N TRP A 193 -11.95 -11.00 13.14
CA TRP A 193 -11.30 -10.21 14.19
C TRP A 193 -9.91 -9.71 13.79
N TYR A 194 -9.11 -10.54 13.11
CA TYR A 194 -7.77 -10.18 12.64
C TYR A 194 -7.80 -9.01 11.65
N ALA A 195 -8.78 -8.96 10.74
CA ALA A 195 -8.93 -7.85 9.80
C ALA A 195 -9.44 -6.59 10.51
N VAL A 196 -10.38 -6.75 11.46
CA VAL A 196 -10.96 -5.63 12.22
C VAL A 196 -9.88 -4.96 13.08
N GLN A 197 -9.16 -5.74 13.87
CA GLN A 197 -8.10 -5.27 14.75
C GLN A 197 -6.95 -4.62 13.95
N ALA A 198 -6.57 -5.19 12.81
CA ALA A 198 -5.60 -4.57 11.91
C ALA A 198 -6.08 -3.21 11.37
N ASN A 199 -7.35 -3.11 10.95
CA ASN A 199 -7.92 -1.85 10.48
C ASN A 199 -7.97 -0.80 11.59
N ASP A 200 -8.36 -1.18 12.82
CA ASP A 200 -8.33 -0.27 13.97
C ASP A 200 -6.92 0.29 14.17
N HIS A 201 -5.87 -0.54 14.14
CA HIS A 201 -4.48 -0.09 14.22
C HIS A 201 -4.08 0.85 13.08
N PHE A 202 -4.35 0.47 11.82
CA PHE A 202 -3.96 1.26 10.65
C PHE A 202 -4.63 2.63 10.59
N GLU A 203 -5.89 2.73 11.01
CA GLU A 203 -6.72 3.92 10.79
C GLU A 203 -6.72 4.86 11.98
N ARG A 204 -6.48 4.34 13.18
CA ARG A 204 -6.51 5.13 14.42
C ARG A 204 -5.12 5.48 14.91
N GLY A 205 -4.09 4.79 14.42
CA GLY A 205 -2.71 5.00 14.84
C GLY A 205 -2.47 4.57 16.30
N CYS A 206 -3.28 3.62 16.79
CA CYS A 206 -3.15 3.02 18.10
C CYS A 206 -3.63 1.56 18.08
N GLY A 207 -3.12 0.72 18.97
CA GLY A 207 -3.49 -0.68 19.06
C GLY A 207 -3.04 -1.32 20.36
N ASP A 208 -3.66 -2.44 20.72
CA ASP A 208 -3.15 -3.35 21.73
C ASP A 208 -2.37 -4.51 21.07
N CYS A 209 -1.91 -5.48 21.85
CA CYS A 209 -1.15 -6.62 21.32
C CYS A 209 -1.89 -7.37 20.20
N ILE A 210 -3.22 -7.52 20.26
CA ILE A 210 -4.02 -8.18 19.23
C ILE A 210 -4.02 -7.34 17.95
N ALA A 211 -4.23 -6.03 18.07
CA ALA A 211 -4.24 -5.10 16.95
C ALA A 211 -2.86 -4.96 16.30
N ASP A 212 -1.79 -4.88 17.09
CA ASP A 212 -0.41 -4.79 16.62
C ASP A 212 0.01 -6.06 15.87
N ALA A 213 -0.25 -7.24 16.46
CA ALA A 213 0.02 -8.53 15.83
C ALA A 213 -0.79 -8.71 14.53
N SER A 214 -2.03 -8.24 14.51
CA SER A 214 -2.88 -8.30 13.33
C SER A 214 -2.39 -7.37 12.23
N ALA A 215 -2.06 -6.11 12.56
CA ALA A 215 -1.52 -5.14 11.60
C ALA A 215 -0.20 -5.61 11.01
N PHE A 216 0.72 -6.08 11.86
CA PHE A 216 2.01 -6.58 11.38
C PHE A 216 1.88 -7.81 10.50
N ALA A 217 0.94 -8.72 10.80
CA ALA A 217 0.64 -9.85 9.94
C ALA A 217 0.16 -9.42 8.53
N TYR A 218 -0.72 -8.42 8.43
CA TYR A 218 -1.15 -7.89 7.12
C TYR A 218 0.00 -7.21 6.36
N LEU A 219 0.89 -6.50 7.06
CA LEU A 219 2.10 -5.92 6.46
C LEU A 219 3.02 -7.02 5.90
N ALA A 220 3.27 -8.08 6.66
CA ALA A 220 4.04 -9.22 6.19
C ALA A 220 3.39 -9.90 4.97
N LYS A 221 2.08 -10.14 5.01
CA LYS A 221 1.34 -10.69 3.87
C LYS A 221 1.47 -9.80 2.63
N ALA A 222 1.30 -8.50 2.77
CA ALA A 222 1.41 -7.54 1.67
C ALA A 222 2.83 -7.42 1.10
N LEU A 223 3.87 -7.66 1.91
CA LEU A 223 5.26 -7.83 1.44
C LEU A 223 5.52 -9.19 0.76
N GLY A 224 4.52 -10.07 0.70
CA GLY A 224 4.59 -11.36 0.02
C GLY A 224 5.18 -12.49 0.86
N TYR A 225 5.10 -12.42 2.19
CA TYR A 225 5.36 -13.58 3.05
C TYR A 225 4.15 -14.53 3.03
N LYS A 226 4.40 -15.84 2.93
CA LYS A 226 3.34 -16.85 2.68
C LYS A 226 2.79 -17.50 3.95
N ASN A 227 3.67 -17.85 4.89
CA ASN A 227 3.28 -18.49 6.14
C ASN A 227 3.25 -17.45 7.25
N VAL A 228 2.17 -16.66 7.27
CA VAL A 228 1.95 -15.60 8.24
C VAL A 228 0.77 -15.98 9.12
N TYR A 229 0.99 -15.93 10.43
CA TYR A 229 -0.01 -16.25 11.44
C TYR A 229 -0.11 -15.13 12.47
N ILE A 230 -1.32 -14.84 12.92
CA ILE A 230 -1.56 -14.14 14.17
C ILE A 230 -1.69 -15.20 15.26
N CYS A 231 -0.89 -15.07 16.30
CA CYS A 231 -0.82 -15.98 17.42
C CYS A 231 -1.26 -15.27 18.70
N ALA A 232 -1.89 -16.00 19.62
CA ALA A 232 -2.13 -15.54 20.98
C ALA A 232 -1.94 -16.69 21.97
N ASP A 233 -1.51 -16.39 23.20
CA ASP A 233 -1.32 -17.37 24.28
C ASP A 233 -2.63 -17.75 25.01
N GLY A 234 -3.75 -17.11 24.65
CA GLY A 234 -5.09 -17.47 25.10
C GLY A 234 -6.11 -17.60 23.97
N VAL A 235 -7.36 -17.85 24.36
CA VAL A 235 -8.52 -17.92 23.45
C VAL A 235 -9.19 -16.56 23.33
N ARG A 236 -10.04 -16.39 22.31
CA ARG A 236 -10.71 -15.10 22.04
C ARG A 236 -11.56 -14.57 23.19
N SER A 237 -12.10 -15.44 24.03
CA SER A 237 -12.90 -15.06 25.20
C SER A 237 -12.04 -14.64 26.40
N ASP A 238 -10.72 -14.74 26.30
CA ASP A 238 -9.78 -14.33 27.33
C ASP A 238 -9.18 -12.97 26.97
N ASP A 239 -9.71 -11.93 27.62
CA ASP A 239 -9.28 -10.54 27.45
C ASP A 239 -7.86 -10.25 27.97
N ASN A 240 -7.23 -11.21 28.67
CA ASN A 240 -5.84 -11.10 29.11
C ASN A 240 -4.84 -11.78 28.16
N SER A 241 -5.31 -12.33 27.03
CA SER A 241 -4.45 -12.95 26.03
C SER A 241 -3.44 -11.96 25.46
N HIS A 242 -2.18 -12.37 25.38
CA HIS A 242 -1.14 -11.65 24.66
C HIS A 242 -0.99 -12.21 23.24
N ALA A 243 -0.72 -11.34 22.26
CA ALA A 243 -0.61 -11.74 20.86
C ALA A 243 0.67 -11.24 20.16
N TRP A 244 1.07 -12.03 19.16
CA TRP A 244 2.24 -11.78 18.32
C TRP A 244 1.99 -12.29 16.90
N THR A 245 2.88 -11.93 15.97
CA THR A 245 2.89 -12.49 14.62
C THR A 245 3.95 -13.58 14.51
N GLU A 246 3.60 -14.68 13.86
CA GLU A 246 4.56 -15.69 13.43
C GLU A 246 4.71 -15.65 11.89
N ILE A 247 5.95 -15.58 11.41
CA ILE A 247 6.26 -15.61 9.98
C ILE A 247 7.29 -16.71 9.73
N ASN A 248 6.92 -17.75 8.97
CA ASN A 248 7.76 -18.91 8.67
C ASN A 248 8.41 -19.52 9.93
N GLY A 249 7.65 -19.68 11.02
CA GLY A 249 8.13 -20.24 12.29
C GLY A 249 9.00 -19.30 13.15
N ARG A 250 9.17 -18.03 12.75
CA ARG A 250 9.84 -16.99 13.52
C ARG A 250 8.82 -16.06 14.18
N VAL A 251 9.09 -15.65 15.41
CA VAL A 251 8.21 -14.77 16.21
C VAL A 251 8.59 -13.31 16.05
N TYR A 252 7.55 -12.47 15.98
CA TYR A 252 7.60 -11.02 15.89
C TYR A 252 6.52 -10.44 16.81
N ASP A 253 6.94 -9.83 17.91
CA ASP A 253 6.06 -9.26 18.92
C ASP A 253 6.38 -7.78 19.13
N PRO A 254 5.62 -6.86 18.51
CA PRO A 254 5.84 -5.42 18.64
C PRO A 254 5.79 -4.94 20.09
N LEU A 255 4.82 -5.41 20.89
CA LEU A 255 4.64 -4.95 22.26
C LEU A 255 5.81 -5.38 23.15
N PHE A 256 6.21 -6.64 23.13
CA PHE A 256 7.36 -7.07 23.95
C PHE A 256 8.69 -6.58 23.37
N ALA A 257 8.79 -6.32 22.06
CA ALA A 257 9.97 -5.67 21.51
C ALA A 257 10.14 -4.24 22.06
N GLU A 258 9.04 -3.49 22.21
CA GLU A 258 9.03 -2.16 22.82
C GLU A 258 9.26 -2.22 24.33
N ALA A 259 8.43 -2.98 25.05
CA ALA A 259 8.37 -2.96 26.50
C ALA A 259 9.46 -3.80 27.20
N LYS A 260 10.06 -4.76 26.48
CA LYS A 260 11.04 -5.70 27.05
C LYS A 260 12.35 -5.66 26.29
N SER A 261 12.40 -6.28 25.11
CA SER A 261 13.66 -6.42 24.37
C SER A 261 13.43 -6.66 22.89
N TYR A 262 13.90 -5.73 22.06
CA TYR A 262 13.81 -5.83 20.61
C TYR A 262 14.45 -7.12 20.08
N SER A 263 15.68 -7.43 20.50
CA SER A 263 16.43 -8.59 20.00
C SER A 263 15.85 -9.94 20.43
N ARG A 264 15.04 -9.98 21.49
CA ARG A 264 14.36 -11.20 21.96
C ARG A 264 12.94 -11.36 21.42
N ASN A 265 12.43 -10.39 20.68
CA ASN A 265 11.03 -10.37 20.21
C ASN A 265 10.89 -10.01 18.73
N TYR A 266 11.97 -9.67 18.04
CA TYR A 266 11.99 -9.47 16.59
C TYR A 266 12.74 -10.60 15.90
N ASN A 267 12.04 -11.34 15.04
CA ASN A 267 12.58 -12.44 14.25
C ASN A 267 13.36 -13.44 15.12
N VAL A 268 12.71 -14.04 16.12
CA VAL A 268 13.31 -15.04 17.01
C VAL A 268 12.65 -16.42 16.86
N SER A 269 13.30 -17.47 17.36
CA SER A 269 12.69 -18.80 17.47
C SER A 269 11.87 -18.92 18.75
N TYR A 270 10.93 -19.86 18.79
CA TYR A 270 10.20 -20.22 20.02
C TYR A 270 11.09 -20.77 21.15
N GLY A 271 12.33 -21.17 20.88
CA GLY A 271 13.30 -21.46 21.95
C GLY A 271 13.81 -20.21 22.69
N VAL A 272 13.63 -19.02 22.11
CA VAL A 272 14.01 -17.73 22.72
C VAL A 272 12.78 -16.99 23.24
N TYR A 273 11.67 -17.07 22.49
CA TYR A 273 10.40 -16.48 22.86
C TYR A 273 9.69 -17.36 23.90
N THR A 274 9.22 -16.77 24.98
CA THR A 274 8.80 -17.52 26.18
C THR A 274 7.36 -18.03 26.14
N LEU A 275 6.56 -17.59 25.16
CA LEU A 275 5.15 -17.95 25.04
C LEU A 275 4.90 -18.91 23.88
N SER A 276 3.84 -19.70 24.00
CA SER A 276 3.38 -20.65 22.98
C SER A 276 1.95 -20.33 22.55
N PRO A 277 1.60 -20.50 21.26
CA PRO A 277 0.29 -20.11 20.77
C PRO A 277 -0.79 -21.12 21.19
N VAL A 278 -1.84 -20.63 21.85
CA VAL A 278 -3.11 -21.33 22.03
C VAL A 278 -4.04 -21.03 20.85
N THR A 279 -4.13 -19.77 20.45
CA THR A 279 -4.82 -19.36 19.22
C THR A 279 -3.80 -19.16 18.11
N LYS A 280 -4.07 -19.72 16.92
CA LYS A 280 -3.24 -19.52 15.72
C LYS A 280 -4.09 -19.33 14.47
N LYS A 281 -4.12 -18.11 13.94
CA LYS A 281 -4.86 -17.74 12.72
C LYS A 281 -3.92 -17.49 11.55
N LYS A 282 -3.95 -18.36 10.54
CA LYS A 282 -3.26 -18.12 9.26
C LYS A 282 -3.97 -17.03 8.45
N LEU A 283 -3.21 -16.08 7.93
CA LEU A 283 -3.69 -15.19 6.87
C LEU A 283 -3.54 -15.88 5.51
N SER A 284 -4.66 -16.20 4.89
CA SER A 284 -4.77 -16.71 3.51
C SER A 284 -4.71 -15.57 2.50
#